data_AF-I4AFP2-F1
#
_entry.id   AF-I4AFP2-F1
#
_cell.length_a   1.000
_cell.length_b   1.000
_cell.length_c   1.000
_cell.angle_alpha   90.00
_cell.angle_beta   90.00
_cell.angle_gamma   90.00
#
_symmetry.space_group_name_H-M   'P 1'
#
loop_
_entity.id
_entity.type
_entity.pdbx_description
1 polymer ?
#
loop_
_entity_poly.entity_id
_entity_poly.type
_entity_poly.pdbx_seq_one_letter_code
_entity_poly.pdbx_strand_id
1 'polypeptide(L)'
;MNRIFILIVSIFTTFSYGQSFEGKLTYKVEYSFNTESSFGLSEKDMIEHMKKSGEYFDTLVVNIKNGNYEKLVNSSNSKRIVYKSDINKIYTFDKGFEYVLIANAKNYSSSKMEFERPEFIKNDSIVSVMGKDCKSITLDWNSLGKETYYYNDTFLKIDSELFKSHNYEYLNEILTIKQKGKSKNLSLK
;
A
#
# COMPACT_ATOMS: atom_id res chain seq x y z
N MET A 1 -19.42 -40.10 -24.65
CA MET A 1 -19.46 -39.22 -23.46
C MET A 1 -18.08 -38.78 -22.95
N ASN A 2 -17.04 -39.64 -22.96
CA ASN A 2 -15.71 -39.28 -22.42
C ASN A 2 -14.97 -38.13 -23.14
N ARG A 3 -15.25 -37.87 -24.42
CA ARG A 3 -14.59 -36.78 -25.18
C ARG A 3 -15.09 -35.38 -24.82
N ILE A 4 -16.34 -35.23 -24.38
CA ILE A 4 -16.90 -33.95 -23.93
C ILE A 4 -16.37 -33.58 -22.54
N PHE A 5 -16.17 -34.57 -21.67
CA PHE A 5 -15.65 -34.36 -20.32
C PHE A 5 -14.21 -33.83 -20.33
N ILE A 6 -13.35 -34.34 -21.23
CA ILE A 6 -11.96 -33.88 -21.39
C ILE A 6 -11.93 -32.41 -21.87
N LEU A 7 -12.85 -32.02 -22.75
CA LEU A 7 -12.91 -30.66 -23.30
C LEU A 7 -13.38 -29.63 -22.26
N ILE A 8 -14.31 -30.01 -21.38
CA ILE A 8 -14.76 -29.18 -20.25
C ILE A 8 -13.62 -29.02 -19.21
N VAL A 9 -12.88 -30.09 -18.90
CA VAL A 9 -11.76 -30.02 -17.95
C VAL A 9 -10.60 -29.16 -18.48
N SER A 10 -10.33 -29.17 -19.80
CA SER A 10 -9.32 -28.28 -20.40
C SER A 10 -9.72 -26.79 -20.45
N ILE A 11 -11.01 -26.45 -20.39
CA ILE A 11 -11.47 -25.05 -20.33
C ILE A 11 -11.34 -24.47 -18.92
N PHE A 12 -11.44 -25.29 -17.87
CA PHE A 12 -11.33 -24.80 -16.49
C PHE A 12 -9.89 -24.50 -16.05
N THR A 13 -8.87 -25.14 -16.64
CA THR A 13 -7.47 -24.93 -16.25
C THR A 13 -6.87 -23.64 -16.80
N THR A 14 -7.52 -22.97 -17.75
CA THR A 14 -7.03 -21.68 -18.32
C THR A 14 -7.48 -20.46 -17.50
N PHE A 15 -8.42 -20.60 -16.56
CA PHE A 15 -8.90 -19.48 -15.72
C PHE A 15 -8.06 -19.24 -14.45
N SER A 16 -7.11 -20.11 -14.12
CA SER A 16 -6.36 -20.02 -12.86
C SER A 16 -5.15 -19.06 -12.89
N TYR A 17 -4.85 -18.44 -14.03
CA TYR A 17 -3.72 -17.50 -14.16
C TYR A 17 -4.21 -16.05 -14.19
N GLY A 18 -4.62 -15.51 -13.04
CA GLY A 18 -4.99 -14.10 -13.00
C GLY A 18 -5.56 -13.54 -11.71
N GLN A 19 -5.64 -14.32 -10.62
CA GLN A 19 -6.28 -13.83 -9.41
C GLN A 19 -5.49 -12.65 -8.82
N SER A 20 -6.17 -11.52 -8.61
CA SER A 20 -5.67 -10.45 -7.76
C SER A 20 -5.41 -11.02 -6.37
N PHE A 21 -4.33 -10.59 -5.74
CA PHE A 21 -4.02 -10.94 -4.37
C PHE A 21 -5.16 -10.48 -3.46
N GLU A 22 -5.68 -11.44 -2.69
CA GLU A 22 -6.55 -11.23 -1.55
C GLU A 22 -5.97 -12.04 -0.39
N GLY A 23 -5.88 -11.43 0.79
CA GLY A 23 -5.26 -12.07 1.93
C GLY A 23 -4.71 -11.08 2.95
N LYS A 24 -3.87 -11.61 3.84
CA LYS A 24 -3.27 -10.88 4.95
C LYS A 24 -1.78 -10.67 4.68
N LEU A 25 -1.33 -9.43 4.80
CA LEU A 25 0.07 -9.02 4.79
C LEU A 25 0.44 -8.55 6.19
N THR A 26 1.61 -8.94 6.67
CA THR A 26 2.15 -8.48 7.96
C THR A 26 3.53 -7.91 7.70
N TYR A 27 3.70 -6.65 8.04
CA TYR A 27 4.92 -5.88 7.84
C TYR A 27 5.59 -5.65 9.18
N LYS A 28 6.90 -5.84 9.21
CA LYS A 28 7.76 -5.35 10.29
C LYS A 28 8.17 -3.91 9.95
N VAL A 29 8.02 -3.02 10.91
CA VAL A 29 8.35 -1.59 10.77
C VAL A 29 9.59 -1.30 11.58
N GLU A 30 10.56 -0.68 10.92
CA GLU A 30 11.82 -0.28 11.50
C GLU A 30 11.96 1.23 11.34
N TYR A 31 12.32 1.91 12.42
CA TYR A 31 12.56 3.35 12.41
C TYR A 31 14.07 3.56 12.49
N SER A 32 14.54 4.54 11.73
CA SER A 32 15.91 5.02 11.77
C SER A 32 15.84 6.54 11.71
N PHE A 33 16.62 7.21 12.56
CA PHE A 33 16.61 8.66 12.66
C PHE A 33 17.96 9.22 12.27
N ASN A 34 17.96 10.31 11.51
CA ASN A 34 19.18 11.09 11.34
C ASN A 34 19.36 11.99 12.57
N THR A 35 20.27 11.59 13.47
CA THR A 35 20.51 12.29 14.73
C THR A 35 21.23 13.63 14.55
N GLU A 36 21.83 13.91 13.38
CA GLU A 36 22.57 15.16 13.13
C GLU A 36 21.66 16.40 13.14
N SER A 37 20.37 16.24 12.82
CA SER A 37 19.36 17.32 12.80
C SER A 37 18.44 17.32 14.04
N SER A 38 18.66 16.41 15.00
CA SER A 38 17.65 16.08 16.04
C SER A 38 17.75 16.91 17.32
N PHE A 39 18.27 18.14 17.27
CA PHE A 39 18.45 19.02 18.45
C PHE A 39 19.11 18.33 19.67
N GLY A 40 20.00 17.36 19.43
CA GLY A 40 20.69 16.62 20.50
C GLY A 40 19.91 15.44 21.12
N LEU A 41 18.73 15.10 20.62
CA LEU A 41 18.02 13.89 21.03
C LEU A 41 18.67 12.64 20.43
N SER A 42 18.87 11.62 21.25
CA SER A 42 19.31 10.32 20.75
C SER A 42 18.13 9.59 20.08
N GLU A 43 18.43 8.67 19.16
CA GLU A 43 17.43 7.77 18.57
C GLU A 43 16.64 7.01 19.65
N LYS A 44 17.32 6.61 20.74
CA LYS A 44 16.67 5.94 21.87
C LYS A 44 15.61 6.85 22.50
N ASP A 45 15.92 8.13 22.70
CA ASP A 45 14.98 9.10 23.28
C ASP A 45 13.77 9.31 22.37
N MET A 46 13.98 9.36 21.05
CA MET A 46 12.89 9.47 20.07
C MET A 46 11.99 8.24 20.10
N ILE A 47 12.56 7.04 20.08
CA ILE A 47 11.80 5.78 20.20
C ILE A 47 11.06 5.71 21.53
N GLU A 48 11.69 6.09 22.64
CA GLU A 48 11.06 6.10 23.95
C GLU A 48 9.90 7.10 24.00
N HIS A 49 10.06 8.27 23.38
CA HIS A 49 8.99 9.24 23.23
C HIS A 49 7.81 8.68 22.43
N MET A 50 8.05 8.05 21.28
CA MET A 50 7.00 7.42 20.46
C MET A 50 6.26 6.30 21.23
N LYS A 51 6.99 5.53 22.06
CA LYS A 51 6.38 4.50 22.91
C LYS A 51 5.48 5.12 23.98
N LYS A 52 5.90 6.24 24.59
CA LYS A 52 5.12 6.97 25.58
C LYS A 52 3.91 7.68 24.98
N SER A 53 4.06 8.30 23.80
CA SER A 53 2.96 8.94 23.07
C SER A 53 1.96 7.93 22.51
N GLY A 54 2.40 6.68 22.33
CA GLY A 54 1.62 5.59 21.77
C GLY A 54 1.57 5.57 20.24
N GLU A 55 2.51 6.27 19.62
CA GLU A 55 2.70 6.32 18.16
C GLU A 55 3.65 5.23 17.66
N TYR A 56 4.46 4.63 18.55
CA TYR A 56 5.34 3.53 18.18
C TYR A 56 4.55 2.27 17.82
N PHE A 57 4.81 1.71 16.64
CA PHE A 57 4.40 0.37 16.23
C PHE A 57 5.53 -0.29 15.44
N ASP A 58 5.76 -1.57 15.68
CA ASP A 58 6.74 -2.35 14.90
C ASP A 58 6.07 -3.35 13.95
N THR A 59 4.73 -3.43 14.00
CA THR A 59 3.94 -4.36 13.20
C THR A 59 2.75 -3.65 12.58
N LEU A 60 2.62 -3.76 11.27
CA LEU A 60 1.45 -3.35 10.49
C LEU A 60 0.84 -4.57 9.81
N VAL A 61 -0.43 -4.83 10.06
CA VAL A 61 -1.20 -5.88 9.39
C VAL A 61 -2.14 -5.23 8.38
N VAL A 62 -2.17 -5.74 7.15
CA VAL A 62 -3.09 -5.31 6.10
C VAL A 62 -3.87 -6.51 5.58
N ASN A 63 -5.19 -6.48 5.73
CA ASN A 63 -6.09 -7.47 5.12
C ASN A 63 -6.72 -6.86 3.87
N ILE A 64 -6.63 -7.53 2.72
CA ILE A 64 -7.17 -7.05 1.43
C ILE A 64 -8.17 -8.07 0.90
N LYS A 65 -9.37 -7.61 0.51
CA LYS A 65 -10.39 -8.46 -0.10
C LYS A 65 -11.37 -7.66 -0.95
N ASN A 66 -11.52 -8.03 -2.23
CA ASN A 66 -12.48 -7.44 -3.17
C ASN A 66 -12.45 -5.90 -3.18
N GLY A 67 -11.27 -5.31 -3.29
CA GLY A 67 -11.06 -3.86 -3.26
C GLY A 67 -11.23 -3.19 -1.90
N ASN A 68 -11.65 -3.92 -0.85
CA ASN A 68 -11.64 -3.40 0.51
C ASN A 68 -10.28 -3.68 1.17
N TYR A 69 -9.92 -2.87 2.15
CA TYR A 69 -8.81 -3.22 3.04
C TYR A 69 -9.07 -2.83 4.49
N GLU A 70 -8.34 -3.49 5.37
CA GLU A 70 -8.20 -3.13 6.78
C GLU A 70 -6.72 -3.05 7.13
N LYS A 71 -6.28 -1.95 7.74
CA LYS A 71 -4.95 -1.78 8.34
C LYS A 71 -5.07 -1.81 9.86
N LEU A 72 -4.21 -2.56 10.52
CA LEU A 72 -4.10 -2.65 11.98
C LEU A 72 -2.65 -2.44 12.39
N VAL A 73 -2.39 -1.56 13.34
CA VAL A 73 -1.06 -1.39 13.95
C VAL A 73 -1.06 -1.84 15.40
N ASN A 74 0.07 -2.35 15.87
CA ASN A 74 0.25 -2.82 17.25
C ASN A 74 0.75 -1.74 18.21
N SER A 75 0.37 -0.48 17.99
CA SER A 75 0.68 0.61 18.92
C SER A 75 -0.21 0.59 20.17
N SER A 76 0.21 1.26 21.24
CA SER A 76 -0.61 1.39 22.46
C SER A 76 -1.88 2.23 22.22
N ASN A 77 -1.81 3.21 21.32
CA ASN A 77 -2.96 3.96 20.77
C ASN A 77 -3.52 3.26 19.52
N SER A 78 -3.59 1.93 19.53
CA SER A 78 -3.90 1.08 18.37
C SER A 78 -4.89 1.74 17.41
N LYS A 79 -4.45 1.84 16.16
CA LYS A 79 -5.18 2.45 15.06
C LYS A 79 -5.68 1.37 14.12
N ARG A 80 -7.00 1.37 13.87
CA ARG A 80 -7.63 0.53 12.86
C ARG A 80 -8.15 1.42 11.75
N ILE A 81 -7.74 1.14 10.51
CA ILE A 81 -8.18 1.88 9.33
C ILE A 81 -8.91 0.90 8.41
N VAL A 82 -10.15 1.19 8.07
CA VAL A 82 -10.98 0.36 7.19
C VAL A 82 -11.36 1.16 5.95
N TYR A 83 -11.02 0.64 4.77
CA TYR A 83 -11.51 1.16 3.50
C TYR A 83 -12.63 0.29 2.95
N LYS A 84 -13.72 0.96 2.54
CA LYS A 84 -14.89 0.37 1.91
C LYS A 84 -15.01 0.88 0.48
N SER A 85 -14.81 -0.02 -0.49
CA SER A 85 -14.73 0.32 -1.91
C SER A 85 -16.09 0.69 -2.53
N ASP A 86 -17.15 0.03 -2.10
CA ASP A 86 -18.55 0.26 -2.50
C ASP A 86 -19.03 1.70 -2.26
N ILE A 87 -18.59 2.31 -1.17
CA ILE A 87 -18.93 3.69 -0.79
C ILE A 87 -17.75 4.66 -0.86
N ASN A 88 -16.57 4.14 -1.22
CA ASN A 88 -15.31 4.86 -1.32
C ASN A 88 -14.96 5.71 -0.08
N LYS A 89 -15.09 5.11 1.11
CA LYS A 89 -14.83 5.76 2.41
C LYS A 89 -13.74 5.06 3.20
N ILE A 90 -12.97 5.85 3.93
CA ILE A 90 -11.98 5.39 4.91
C ILE A 90 -12.48 5.73 6.30
N TYR A 91 -12.53 4.73 7.16
CA TYR A 91 -12.90 4.83 8.57
C TYR A 91 -11.65 4.63 9.40
N THR A 92 -11.37 5.58 10.31
CA THR A 92 -10.25 5.49 11.24
C THR A 92 -10.80 5.41 12.65
N PHE A 93 -10.43 4.34 13.35
CA PHE A 93 -10.76 4.09 14.74
C PHE A 93 -9.48 4.23 15.55
N ASP A 94 -9.48 5.20 16.46
CA ASP A 94 -8.37 5.43 17.38
C ASP A 94 -8.80 4.95 18.77
N LYS A 95 -7.96 4.16 19.42
CA LYS A 95 -8.26 3.63 20.75
C LYS A 95 -8.42 4.77 21.76
N GLY A 96 -9.52 4.75 22.52
CA GLY A 96 -9.83 5.78 23.51
C GLY A 96 -10.49 7.03 22.93
N PHE A 97 -10.76 7.06 21.62
CA PHE A 97 -11.54 8.11 20.98
C PHE A 97 -12.96 7.61 20.71
N GLU A 98 -13.97 8.35 21.15
CA GLU A 98 -15.38 7.95 21.04
C GLU A 98 -15.91 8.05 19.60
N TYR A 99 -15.29 8.91 18.79
CA TYR A 99 -15.75 9.20 17.44
C TYR A 99 -14.94 8.42 16.40
N VAL A 100 -15.59 8.09 15.29
CA VAL A 100 -14.93 7.53 14.10
C VAL A 100 -14.64 8.64 13.13
N LEU A 101 -13.38 8.78 12.71
CA LEU A 101 -13.02 9.72 11.66
C LEU A 101 -13.35 9.09 10.30
N ILE A 102 -14.09 9.83 9.47
CA ILE A 102 -14.54 9.37 8.15
C ILE A 102 -13.95 10.29 7.08
N ALA A 103 -13.15 9.73 6.18
CA ALA A 103 -12.59 10.43 5.03
C ALA A 103 -13.18 9.88 3.72
N ASN A 104 -13.29 10.76 2.72
CA ASN A 104 -13.58 10.34 1.35
C ASN A 104 -12.28 9.89 0.67
N ALA A 105 -12.21 8.65 0.20
CA ALA A 105 -10.99 8.12 -0.41
C ALA A 105 -10.66 8.76 -1.77
N LYS A 106 -11.56 9.57 -2.36
CA LYS A 106 -11.24 10.39 -3.54
C LYS A 106 -10.26 11.53 -3.21
N ASN A 107 -10.21 11.93 -1.94
CA ASN A 107 -9.30 12.97 -1.49
C ASN A 107 -7.98 12.33 -1.13
N TYR A 108 -6.87 12.97 -1.47
CA TYR A 108 -5.54 12.42 -1.20
C TYR A 108 -5.19 12.47 0.31
N SER A 109 -5.80 13.39 1.07
CA SER A 109 -5.65 13.52 2.52
C SER A 109 -7.02 13.63 3.21
N SER A 110 -7.04 13.28 4.51
CA SER A 110 -8.17 13.49 5.41
C SER A 110 -8.27 14.95 5.91
N SER A 111 -7.17 15.73 5.80
CA SER A 111 -7.13 17.15 6.12
C SER A 111 -7.47 18.03 4.92
N LYS A 112 -8.03 19.22 5.15
CA LYS A 112 -8.19 20.28 4.13
C LYS A 112 -6.87 20.96 3.72
N MET A 113 -5.74 20.58 4.32
CA MET A 113 -4.43 21.08 3.88
C MET A 113 -4.20 20.61 2.46
N GLU A 114 -4.03 21.56 1.54
CA GLU A 114 -3.56 21.31 0.17
C GLU A 114 -2.03 21.22 0.20
N PHE A 115 -1.54 20.04 -0.11
CA PHE A 115 -0.14 19.72 -0.29
C PHE A 115 0.10 19.67 -1.79
N GLU A 116 1.26 20.13 -2.23
CA GLU A 116 1.67 19.93 -3.61
C GLU A 116 1.66 18.44 -3.93
N ARG A 117 1.17 18.10 -5.12
CA ARG A 117 1.20 16.72 -5.62
C ARG A 117 2.66 16.25 -5.65
N PRO A 118 2.97 15.05 -5.12
CA PRO A 118 4.33 14.54 -5.14
C PRO A 118 4.77 14.22 -6.57
N GLU A 119 6.07 14.33 -6.81
CA GLU A 119 6.68 13.82 -8.04
C GLU A 119 6.81 12.29 -7.96
N PHE A 120 6.38 11.59 -9.02
CA PHE A 120 6.50 10.13 -9.10
C PHE A 120 7.78 9.76 -9.85
N ILE A 121 8.80 9.36 -9.11
CA ILE A 121 10.10 8.95 -9.64
C ILE A 121 10.13 7.42 -9.77
N LYS A 122 10.18 6.91 -11.00
CA LYS A 122 10.35 5.48 -11.25
C LYS A 122 11.82 5.12 -11.22
N ASN A 123 12.16 4.13 -10.41
CA ASN A 123 13.52 3.60 -10.33
C ASN A 123 13.53 2.20 -10.93
N ASP A 124 14.15 2.08 -12.10
CA ASP A 124 14.27 0.81 -12.83
C ASP A 124 15.36 -0.12 -12.26
N SER A 125 16.13 0.35 -11.28
CA SER A 125 17.06 -0.47 -10.52
C SER A 125 16.33 -1.58 -9.78
N ILE A 126 16.85 -2.80 -9.90
CA ILE A 126 16.32 -3.98 -9.22
C ILE A 126 16.99 -4.07 -7.85
N VAL A 127 16.17 -4.14 -6.80
CA VAL A 127 16.60 -4.35 -5.41
C VAL A 127 15.98 -5.65 -4.90
N SER A 128 16.78 -6.47 -4.21
CA SER A 128 16.26 -7.68 -3.59
C SER A 128 15.56 -7.34 -2.27
N VAL A 129 14.24 -7.54 -2.22
CA VAL A 129 13.42 -7.37 -1.02
C VAL A 129 12.84 -8.72 -0.65
N MET A 130 13.17 -9.23 0.54
CA MET A 130 12.77 -10.57 1.00
C MET A 130 13.13 -11.70 0.01
N GLY A 131 14.29 -11.59 -0.66
CA GLY A 131 14.73 -12.55 -1.67
C GLY A 131 13.94 -12.48 -2.99
N LYS A 132 13.21 -11.39 -3.24
CA LYS A 132 12.50 -11.13 -4.49
C LYS A 132 13.04 -9.88 -5.17
N ASP A 133 13.27 -9.98 -6.47
CA ASP A 133 13.66 -8.86 -7.31
C ASP A 133 12.50 -7.87 -7.40
N CYS A 134 12.70 -6.68 -6.86
CA CYS A 134 11.69 -5.62 -6.84
C CYS A 134 12.19 -4.39 -7.58
N LYS A 135 11.30 -3.76 -8.34
CA LYS A 135 11.47 -2.37 -8.79
C LYS A 135 10.98 -1.45 -7.69
N SER A 136 11.28 -0.16 -7.81
CA SER A 136 10.75 0.83 -6.87
C SER A 136 10.15 2.06 -7.55
N ILE A 137 9.24 2.69 -6.83
CA ILE A 137 8.70 4.00 -7.16
C ILE A 137 8.80 4.88 -5.93
N THR A 138 9.34 6.07 -6.10
CA THR A 138 9.47 7.06 -5.02
C THR A 138 8.49 8.18 -5.28
N LEU A 139 7.69 8.52 -4.26
CA LEU A 139 6.90 9.74 -4.21
C LEU A 139 7.76 10.78 -3.49
N ASP A 140 8.14 11.83 -4.20
CA ASP A 140 8.90 12.96 -3.67
C ASP A 140 7.94 14.09 -3.29
N TRP A 141 7.80 14.35 -1.99
CA TRP A 141 6.94 15.39 -1.44
C TRP A 141 7.73 16.68 -1.17
N ASN A 142 8.79 16.92 -1.94
CA ASN A 142 9.67 18.08 -1.78
C ASN A 142 10.23 18.15 -0.35
N SER A 143 9.95 19.25 0.36
CA SER A 143 10.43 19.47 1.73
C SER A 143 9.78 18.57 2.78
N LEU A 144 8.68 17.88 2.47
CA LEU A 144 7.97 17.01 3.42
C LEU A 144 8.59 15.60 3.51
N GLY A 145 9.42 15.23 2.53
CA GLY A 145 10.13 13.95 2.53
C GLY A 145 9.81 13.08 1.31
N LYS A 146 10.26 11.83 1.36
CA LYS A 146 10.13 10.87 0.25
C LYS A 146 9.57 9.54 0.74
N GLU A 147 8.70 8.94 -0.05
CA GLU A 147 8.13 7.62 0.21
C GLU A 147 8.49 6.66 -0.92
N THR A 148 9.24 5.60 -0.62
CA THR A 148 9.64 4.61 -1.63
C THR A 148 8.86 3.31 -1.47
N TYR A 149 8.17 2.90 -2.54
CA TYR A 149 7.41 1.66 -2.62
C TYR A 149 8.14 0.65 -3.49
N TYR A 150 8.41 -0.53 -2.93
CA TYR A 150 8.98 -1.66 -3.67
C TYR A 150 7.87 -2.57 -4.20
N TYR A 151 8.01 -3.06 -5.44
CA TYR A 151 7.02 -3.93 -6.06
C TYR A 151 7.63 -4.97 -6.99
N ASN A 152 6.91 -6.08 -7.14
CA ASN A 152 7.22 -7.16 -8.07
C ASN A 152 5.97 -7.47 -8.91
N ASP A 153 6.12 -7.50 -10.24
CA ASP A 153 4.99 -7.63 -11.18
C ASP A 153 4.37 -9.04 -11.25
N THR A 154 4.94 -9.99 -10.49
CA THR A 154 4.56 -11.41 -10.48
C THR A 154 4.17 -11.92 -9.09
N PHE A 155 4.57 -11.24 -8.03
CA PHE A 155 4.31 -11.62 -6.65
C PHE A 155 3.32 -10.64 -6.00
N LEU A 156 2.29 -11.15 -5.32
CA LEU A 156 1.25 -10.34 -4.66
C LEU A 156 0.60 -9.31 -5.61
N LYS A 157 0.28 -9.73 -6.84
CA LYS A 157 -0.31 -8.87 -7.86
C LYS A 157 -1.68 -8.36 -7.40
N ILE A 158 -1.85 -7.05 -7.27
CA ILE A 158 -3.16 -6.43 -6.97
C ILE A 158 -3.78 -5.88 -8.26
N ASP A 159 -5.08 -6.12 -8.45
CA ASP A 159 -5.86 -5.48 -9.51
C ASP A 159 -6.15 -4.02 -9.14
N SER A 160 -5.55 -3.08 -9.87
CA SER A 160 -5.73 -1.65 -9.67
C SER A 160 -7.14 -1.17 -9.99
N GLU A 161 -7.92 -1.90 -10.81
CA GLU A 161 -9.31 -1.53 -11.12
C GLU A 161 -10.18 -1.53 -9.85
N LEU A 162 -9.87 -2.40 -8.90
CA LEU A 162 -10.55 -2.47 -7.60
C LEU A 162 -10.32 -1.21 -6.74
N PHE A 163 -9.28 -0.42 -7.05
CA PHE A 163 -8.86 0.76 -6.29
C PHE A 163 -8.86 2.04 -7.12
N LYS A 164 -9.38 2.06 -8.34
CA LYS A 164 -9.30 3.23 -9.24
C LYS A 164 -9.88 4.53 -8.69
N SER A 165 -10.85 4.43 -7.78
CA SER A 165 -11.48 5.58 -7.11
C SER A 165 -10.81 5.97 -5.78
N HIS A 166 -9.80 5.22 -5.34
CA HIS A 166 -9.06 5.43 -4.10
C HIS A 166 -7.78 6.23 -4.39
N ASN A 167 -7.87 7.54 -4.20
CA ASN A 167 -6.78 8.49 -4.38
C ASN A 167 -6.12 8.91 -3.04
N TYR A 168 -6.62 8.42 -1.91
CA TYR A 168 -6.01 8.67 -0.60
C TYR A 168 -4.60 8.08 -0.57
N GLU A 169 -3.60 8.91 -0.21
CA GLU A 169 -2.17 8.56 -0.31
C GLU A 169 -1.75 8.11 -1.73
N TYR A 170 -2.45 8.56 -2.78
CA TYR A 170 -2.20 8.22 -4.19
C TYR A 170 -2.16 6.72 -4.51
N LEU A 171 -2.90 5.90 -3.75
CA LEU A 171 -2.88 4.44 -3.89
C LEU A 171 -3.25 3.96 -5.31
N ASN A 172 -4.29 4.53 -5.93
CA ASN A 172 -4.68 4.22 -7.30
C ASN A 172 -3.53 4.41 -8.31
N GLU A 173 -2.78 5.50 -8.20
CA GLU A 173 -1.68 5.81 -9.10
C GLU A 173 -0.52 4.84 -8.91
N ILE A 174 -0.15 4.58 -7.66
CA ILE A 174 0.88 3.60 -7.30
C ILE A 174 0.53 2.23 -7.87
N LEU A 175 -0.72 1.79 -7.74
CA LEU A 175 -1.16 0.50 -8.28
C LEU A 175 -1.21 0.49 -9.82
N THR A 176 -1.60 1.59 -10.46
CA THR A 176 -1.70 1.69 -11.92
C THR A 176 -0.33 1.72 -12.60
N ILE A 177 0.64 2.44 -12.02
CA ILE A 177 2.00 2.56 -12.58
C ILE A 177 2.66 1.19 -12.67
N LYS A 178 2.43 0.32 -11.68
CA LYS A 178 2.91 -1.08 -11.68
C LYS A 178 2.40 -1.86 -12.89
N GLN A 179 1.12 -1.69 -13.24
CA GLN A 179 0.51 -2.44 -14.33
C GLN A 179 0.99 -2.01 -15.73
N LYS A 180 1.32 -0.72 -15.92
CA LYS A 180 1.79 -0.20 -17.22
C LYS A 180 3.18 -0.70 -17.63
N GLY A 181 3.90 -1.38 -16.72
CA GLY A 181 5.17 -2.05 -17.03
C GLY A 181 5.06 -3.25 -17.98
N LYS A 182 3.85 -3.70 -18.34
CA LYS A 182 3.60 -4.83 -19.26
C LYS A 182 2.99 -4.46 -20.63
N SER A 183 2.93 -3.18 -21.00
CA SER A 183 2.44 -2.78 -22.33
C SER A 183 3.45 -1.90 -23.09
N LYS A 184 4.52 -2.52 -23.56
CA LYS A 184 5.13 -2.16 -24.85
C LYS A 184 5.00 -3.36 -25.79
N ASN A 185 3.77 -3.63 -26.25
CA ASN A 185 3.60 -4.24 -27.56
C ASN A 185 3.96 -3.17 -28.59
N LEU A 186 5.23 -3.09 -28.94
CA LEU A 186 5.65 -2.55 -30.22
C LEU A 186 5.18 -3.53 -31.29
N SER A 187 4.02 -3.23 -31.88
CA SER A 187 3.58 -3.80 -33.14
C SER A 187 3.84 -2.78 -34.24
N LEU A 188 4.91 -3.03 -34.99
CA LEU A 188 5.20 -2.71 -36.40
C LEU A 188 4.33 -1.64 -37.09
N LYS A 189 4.97 -0.55 -37.50
CA LYS A 189 5.36 -0.30 -38.90
C LYS A 189 6.68 0.45 -38.94
#